data_AF-A0A1J3IGY4-F1
#
_entry.id   AF-A0A1J3IGY4-F1
#
_cell.length_a   1.000
_cell.length_b   1.000
_cell.length_c   1.000
_cell.angle_alpha   90.00
_cell.angle_beta   90.00
_cell.angle_gamma   90.00
#
_symmetry.space_group_name_H-M   'P 1'
#
loop_
_entity.id
_entity.type
_entity.pdbx_description
1 polymer ?
#
loop_
_entity_poly.entity_id
_entity_poly.type
_entity_poly.pdbx_seq_one_letter_code
_entity_poly.pdbx_strand_id
1 'polypeptide(L)'
;HSRGVWVFLLHNKAQVKATLRSFVKMVERQFQKNIKIVRSDNGTEFTCLTSEFSEQGIRHQTSCVGTPQQNGRVERKHRHILNVARALLFQSCLPVKFWGESILTAAYLINRTPSRLLKGKSPYELIHGAPPSYDNLRVF
;
A
#
# COMPACT_ATOMS: atom_id res chain seq x y z
N HIS A 1 -5.32 -13.34 -2.75
CA HIS A 1 -4.79 -11.95 -2.60
C HIS A 1 -5.31 -11.35 -1.30
N SER A 2 -4.42 -10.83 -0.44
CA SER A 2 -4.77 -10.32 0.91
C SER A 2 -5.45 -8.94 0.93
N ARG A 3 -5.41 -8.18 -0.17
CA ARG A 3 -5.84 -6.77 -0.23
C ARG A 3 -5.07 -5.83 0.73
N GLY A 4 -3.93 -6.28 1.26
CA GLY A 4 -3.08 -5.48 2.13
C GLY A 4 -2.51 -4.25 1.42
N VAL A 5 -2.18 -3.26 2.25
CA VAL A 5 -1.73 -1.94 1.83
C VAL A 5 -0.43 -1.63 2.54
N TRP A 6 0.58 -1.19 1.80
CA TRP A 6 1.79 -0.59 2.35
C TRP A 6 1.86 0.85 1.87
N VAL A 7 2.14 1.77 2.78
CA VAL A 7 2.27 3.21 2.47
C VAL A 7 3.65 3.66 2.91
N PHE A 8 4.33 4.38 2.02
CA PHE A 8 5.62 5.02 2.28
C PHE A 8 5.45 6.51 2.00
N LEU A 9 5.76 7.35 2.99
CA LEU A 9 5.78 8.79 2.80
C LEU A 9 7.14 9.16 2.21
N LEU A 10 7.13 9.69 0.99
CA LEU A 10 8.34 10.07 0.26
C LEU A 10 8.39 11.58 0.09
N HIS A 11 9.57 12.16 0.22
CA HIS A 11 9.77 13.59 0.02
C HIS A 11 9.73 13.95 -1.47
N ASN A 12 10.20 13.06 -2.34
CA ASN A 12 10.22 13.29 -3.78
C ASN A 12 10.17 11.97 -4.57
N LYS A 13 9.89 12.08 -5.88
CA LYS A 13 9.77 10.93 -6.77
C LYS A 13 11.07 10.14 -6.97
N ALA A 14 12.24 10.76 -6.78
CA ALA A 14 13.51 10.05 -6.94
C ALA A 14 13.70 8.93 -5.90
N GLN A 15 13.03 9.02 -4.74
CA GLN A 15 13.07 8.01 -3.70
C GLN A 15 12.24 6.75 -4.02
N VAL A 16 11.37 6.79 -5.03
CA VAL A 16 10.49 5.66 -5.40
C VAL A 16 11.31 4.43 -5.75
N LYS A 17 12.37 4.60 -6.55
CA LYS A 17 13.25 3.51 -6.99
C LYS A 17 13.88 2.76 -5.82
N ALA A 18 14.52 3.50 -4.92
CA ALA A 18 15.17 2.93 -3.74
C ALA A 18 14.15 2.26 -2.81
N THR A 19 13.01 2.91 -2.59
CA THR A 19 11.94 2.39 -1.72
C THR A 19 11.35 1.10 -2.25
N LEU A 20 11.05 1.01 -3.55
CA LEU A 20 10.51 -0.20 -4.17
C LEU A 20 11.50 -1.37 -4.10
N ARG A 21 12.80 -1.14 -4.33
CA ARG A 21 13.84 -2.18 -4.16
C ARG A 21 13.87 -2.71 -2.73
N SER A 22 13.87 -1.81 -1.74
CA SER A 22 13.84 -2.20 -0.33
C SER A 22 12.55 -2.94 0.03
N PHE A 23 11.41 -2.53 -0.54
CA PHE A 23 10.13 -3.20 -0.35
C PHE A 23 10.13 -4.63 -0.91
N VAL A 24 10.62 -4.85 -2.14
CA VAL A 24 10.72 -6.19 -2.74
C VAL A 24 11.54 -7.12 -1.85
N LYS A 25 12.73 -6.67 -1.40
CA LYS A 25 13.60 -7.44 -0.50
C LYS A 25 12.93 -7.71 0.86
N MET A 26 12.22 -6.72 1.41
CA MET A 26 11.50 -6.89 2.67
C MET A 26 10.38 -7.93 2.55
N VAL A 27 9.64 -7.94 1.44
CA VAL A 27 8.58 -8.95 1.19
C VAL A 27 9.17 -10.36 1.12
N GLU A 28 10.30 -10.52 0.44
CA GLU A 28 11.02 -11.78 0.36
C GLU A 28 11.49 -12.26 1.74
N ARG A 29 12.17 -11.39 2.50
CA ARG A 29 12.82 -11.76 3.76
C ARG A 29 11.86 -11.94 4.93
N GLN A 30 10.87 -11.05 5.07
CA GLN A 30 9.97 -11.05 6.24
C GLN A 30 8.76 -11.96 6.05
N PHE A 31 8.35 -12.23 4.80
CA PHE A 31 7.16 -13.03 4.53
C PHE A 31 7.46 -14.32 3.76
N GLN A 32 8.71 -14.56 3.35
CA GLN A 32 9.10 -15.69 2.51
C GLN A 32 8.22 -15.78 1.24
N LYS A 33 7.91 -14.62 0.66
CA LYS A 33 7.10 -14.50 -0.56
C LYS A 33 7.86 -13.76 -1.65
N ASN A 34 7.78 -14.30 -2.87
CA ASN A 34 8.33 -13.64 -4.05
C ASN A 34 7.24 -12.85 -4.77
N ILE A 35 7.51 -11.57 -5.04
CA ILE A 35 6.62 -10.73 -5.84
C ILE A 35 6.70 -11.20 -7.29
N LYS A 36 5.59 -11.69 -7.85
CA LYS A 36 5.56 -12.21 -9.22
C LYS A 36 5.25 -11.15 -10.27
N ILE A 37 4.42 -10.18 -9.92
CA ILE A 37 3.88 -9.18 -10.84
C ILE A 37 3.82 -7.83 -10.11
N VAL A 38 4.37 -6.80 -10.73
CA VAL A 38 4.17 -5.40 -10.36
C VAL A 38 3.36 -4.74 -11.45
N ARG A 39 2.30 -4.01 -11.08
CA ARG A 39 1.51 -3.23 -12.03
C ARG A 39 1.49 -1.76 -11.61
N SER A 40 1.85 -0.88 -12.53
CA SER A 40 1.84 0.58 -12.35
C SER A 40 1.21 1.28 -13.55
N ASP A 41 1.11 2.61 -13.48
CA ASP A 41 0.92 3.44 -14.67
C ASP A 41 2.25 3.60 -15.45
N ASN A 42 2.23 4.44 -16.48
CA ASN A 42 3.41 4.76 -17.29
C ASN A 42 4.31 5.84 -16.66
N GLY A 43 4.21 6.09 -15.34
CA GLY A 43 5.08 7.02 -14.64
C GLY A 43 6.55 6.64 -14.77
N THR A 44 7.41 7.62 -15.04
CA THR A 44 8.84 7.42 -15.28
C THR A 44 9.56 6.86 -14.06
N GLU A 45 9.04 7.13 -12.86
CA GLU A 45 9.49 6.55 -11.60
C GLU A 45 9.32 5.02 -11.52
N PHE A 46 8.42 4.43 -12.32
CA PHE A 46 8.16 2.99 -12.36
C PHE A 46 8.73 2.34 -13.62
N THR A 47 8.62 2.99 -14.77
CA THR A 47 9.10 2.42 -16.04
C THR A 47 10.62 2.23 -16.05
N CYS A 48 11.37 3.08 -15.32
CA CYS A 48 12.82 2.92 -15.14
C CYS A 48 13.25 1.67 -14.33
N LEU A 49 12.32 0.97 -13.68
CA LEU A 49 12.57 -0.27 -12.94
C LEU A 49 12.30 -1.54 -13.77
N THR A 50 11.82 -1.41 -15.00
CA THR A 50 11.37 -2.56 -15.81
C THR A 50 12.48 -3.60 -16.04
N SER A 51 13.70 -3.17 -16.34
CA SER A 51 14.84 -4.08 -16.52
C SER A 51 15.19 -4.80 -15.22
N GLU A 52 15.28 -4.07 -14.11
CA GLU A 52 15.59 -4.62 -12.78
C GLU A 52 14.53 -5.61 -12.28
N PHE A 53 13.26 -5.35 -12.59
CA PHE A 53 12.18 -6.30 -12.33
C PHE A 53 12.35 -7.56 -13.17
N SER A 54 12.67 -7.42 -14.47
CA SER A 54 12.92 -8.57 -15.34
C SER A 54 14.10 -9.43 -14.89
N GLU A 55 15.20 -8.81 -14.43
CA GLU A 55 16.37 -9.51 -13.87
C GLU A 55 16.02 -10.35 -12.62
N GLN A 56 15.07 -9.86 -11.82
CA GLN A 56 14.55 -10.57 -10.64
C GLN A 56 13.40 -11.54 -10.98
N GLY A 57 13.05 -11.72 -12.26
CA GLY A 57 11.92 -12.55 -12.70
C GLY A 57 10.54 -11.97 -12.37
N ILE A 58 10.46 -10.69 -12.04
CA ILE A 58 9.22 -9.96 -11.74
C ILE A 58 8.63 -9.41 -13.04
N ARG A 59 7.38 -9.79 -13.35
CA ARG A 59 6.69 -9.25 -14.53
C ARG A 59 6.17 -7.84 -14.25
N HIS A 60 6.74 -6.84 -14.91
CA HIS A 60 6.23 -5.48 -14.88
C HIS A 60 5.08 -5.31 -15.89
N GLN A 61 3.95 -4.78 -15.45
CA GLN A 61 2.79 -4.48 -16.29
C GLN A 61 2.45 -3.00 -16.16
N THR A 62 2.36 -2.28 -17.27
CA THR A 62 1.90 -0.90 -17.27
C THR A 62 0.46 -0.81 -17.78
N SER A 63 -0.29 0.17 -17.28
CA SER A 63 -1.64 0.44 -17.80
C SER A 63 -1.57 1.00 -19.22
N CYS A 64 -2.46 0.55 -20.11
CA CYS A 64 -2.60 1.14 -21.45
C CYS A 64 -3.03 2.61 -21.34
N VAL A 65 -2.43 3.47 -22.17
CA VAL A 65 -2.80 4.88 -22.27
C VAL A 65 -4.29 4.96 -22.63
N GLY A 66 -5.03 5.84 -21.93
CA GLY A 66 -6.48 6.00 -22.15
C GLY A 66 -7.37 4.96 -21.45
N THR A 67 -6.81 4.04 -20.64
CA THR A 67 -7.60 3.03 -19.89
C THR A 67 -7.43 3.12 -18.35
N PRO A 68 -7.85 4.23 -17.71
CA PRO A 68 -7.69 4.43 -16.26
C PRO A 68 -8.36 3.33 -15.41
N GLN A 69 -9.35 2.62 -15.96
CA GLN A 69 -10.01 1.48 -15.32
C GLN A 69 -9.02 0.36 -14.94
N GLN A 70 -7.93 0.18 -15.71
CA GLN A 70 -6.88 -0.80 -15.38
C GLN A 70 -6.16 -0.47 -14.07
N ASN A 71 -6.09 0.81 -13.69
CA ASN A 71 -5.52 1.27 -12.43
C ASN A 71 -6.59 1.57 -11.35
N GLY A 72 -7.87 1.41 -11.67
CA GLY A 72 -9.00 1.75 -10.81
C GLY A 72 -9.05 1.01 -9.46
N ARG A 73 -8.28 -0.07 -9.28
CA ARG A 73 -8.11 -0.71 -7.97
C ARG A 73 -7.20 0.10 -7.06
N VAL A 74 -6.08 0.62 -7.58
CA VAL A 74 -5.14 1.46 -6.83
C VAL A 74 -5.81 2.79 -6.52
N GLU A 75 -6.48 3.41 -7.50
CA GLU A 75 -7.19 4.68 -7.32
C GLU A 75 -8.29 4.60 -6.25
N ARG A 76 -9.14 3.57 -6.29
CA ARG A 76 -10.16 3.36 -5.25
C ARG A 76 -9.54 3.14 -3.88
N LYS A 77 -8.41 2.42 -3.80
CA LYS A 77 -7.73 2.19 -2.53
C LYS A 77 -7.09 3.48 -2.02
N HIS A 78 -6.48 4.28 -2.88
CA HIS A 78 -5.93 5.59 -2.52
C HIS A 78 -7.02 6.51 -1.97
N ARG A 79 -8.17 6.62 -2.66
CA ARG A 79 -9.33 7.39 -2.19
C ARG A 79 -9.82 6.91 -0.82
N HIS A 80 -9.91 5.60 -0.61
CA HIS A 80 -10.32 5.03 0.68
C HIS A 80 -9.35 5.41 1.81
N ILE A 81 -8.04 5.30 1.59
CA ILE A 81 -7.02 5.70 2.57
C ILE A 81 -7.16 7.19 2.92
N LEU A 82 -7.28 8.06 1.92
CA LEU A 82 -7.42 9.51 2.15
C LEU A 82 -8.70 9.85 2.91
N ASN A 83 -9.82 9.17 2.63
CA ASN A 83 -11.07 9.41 3.35
C ASN A 83 -10.95 9.02 4.82
N VAL A 84 -10.34 7.87 5.13
CA VAL A 84 -10.11 7.45 6.52
C VAL A 84 -9.13 8.42 7.22
N ALA A 85 -8.03 8.78 6.57
CA ALA A 85 -7.05 9.71 7.13
C ALA A 85 -7.64 11.10 7.45
N ARG A 86 -8.51 11.62 6.58
CA ARG A 86 -9.23 12.88 6.82
C ARG A 86 -10.22 12.77 7.98
N ALA A 87 -10.96 11.67 8.06
CA ALA A 87 -11.88 11.42 9.16
C ALA A 87 -11.14 11.38 10.51
N LEU A 88 -9.97 10.72 10.56
CA LEU A 88 -9.12 10.68 11.76
C LEU A 88 -8.67 12.08 12.18
N LEU A 89 -8.13 12.89 11.25
CA LEU A 89 -7.71 14.26 11.55
C LEU A 89 -8.86 15.15 12.03
N PHE A 90 -10.02 15.01 11.37
CA PHE A 90 -11.20 15.79 11.73
C PHE A 90 -11.69 15.44 13.14
N GLN A 91 -11.74 14.15 13.47
CA GLN A 91 -12.17 13.67 14.77
C GLN A 91 -11.20 14.05 15.90
N SER A 92 -9.89 14.07 15.63
CA SER A 92 -8.87 14.38 16.63
C SER A 92 -8.62 15.88 16.81
N CYS A 93 -9.25 16.73 15.99
CA CYS A 93 -9.03 18.18 15.97
C CYS A 93 -7.54 18.56 15.79
N LEU A 94 -6.73 17.68 15.20
CA LEU A 94 -5.31 17.92 14.98
C LEU A 94 -5.06 18.81 13.75
N PRO A 95 -4.02 19.65 13.78
CA PRO A 95 -3.65 20.46 12.61
C PRO A 95 -3.23 19.60 11.41
N VAL A 96 -3.46 20.11 10.20
CA VAL A 96 -3.16 19.43 8.91
C VAL A 96 -1.70 19.02 8.78
N LYS A 97 -0.76 19.62 9.53
CA LYS A 97 0.65 19.21 9.54
C LYS A 97 0.86 17.73 9.88
N PHE A 98 -0.09 17.10 10.59
CA PHE A 98 -0.06 15.67 10.96
C PHE A 98 -0.70 14.75 9.89
N TRP A 99 -0.84 15.21 8.64
CA TRP A 99 -1.45 14.43 7.57
C TRP A 99 -0.69 13.14 7.25
N GLY A 100 0.64 13.12 7.43
CA GLY A 100 1.45 11.93 7.18
C GLY A 100 1.10 10.82 8.17
N GLU A 101 1.06 11.17 9.45
CA GLU A 101 0.70 10.30 10.56
C GLU A 101 -0.72 9.78 10.43
N SER A 102 -1.66 10.62 9.97
CA SER A 102 -3.05 10.20 9.76
C SER A 102 -3.19 9.20 8.61
N ILE A 103 -2.42 9.37 7.53
CA ILE A 103 -2.36 8.41 6.42
C ILE A 103 -1.74 7.08 6.86
N LEU A 104 -0.65 7.12 7.63
CA LEU A 104 0.00 5.91 8.15
C LEU A 104 -0.95 5.17 9.11
N THR A 105 -1.64 5.89 9.99
CA THR A 105 -2.65 5.34 10.89
C THR A 105 -3.82 4.75 10.12
N ALA A 106 -4.32 5.45 9.09
CA ALA A 106 -5.38 4.93 8.23
C ALA A 106 -4.96 3.61 7.56
N ALA A 107 -3.76 3.53 7.00
CA ALA A 107 -3.26 2.28 6.41
C ALA A 107 -3.13 1.15 7.44
N TYR A 108 -2.66 1.47 8.65
CA TYR A 108 -2.56 0.53 9.77
C TYR A 108 -3.92 -0.04 10.17
N LEU A 109 -4.94 0.82 10.29
CA LEU A 109 -6.32 0.43 10.61
C LEU A 109 -6.94 -0.38 9.48
N ILE A 110 -6.84 0.08 8.22
CA ILE A 110 -7.38 -0.62 7.05
C ILE A 110 -6.84 -2.05 6.93
N ASN A 111 -5.57 -2.28 7.28
CA ASN A 111 -5.00 -3.62 7.27
C ASN A 111 -5.55 -4.51 8.40
N ARG A 112 -6.06 -3.95 9.48
CA ARG A 112 -6.62 -4.70 10.63
C ARG A 112 -8.15 -4.81 10.57
N THR A 113 -8.83 -3.98 9.79
CA THR A 113 -10.28 -4.07 9.61
C THR A 113 -10.67 -5.28 8.76
N PRO A 114 -11.54 -6.17 9.26
CA PRO A 114 -12.14 -7.23 8.47
C PRO A 114 -12.95 -6.71 7.29
N SER A 115 -13.03 -7.48 6.20
CA SER A 115 -13.89 -7.10 5.07
C SER A 115 -14.65 -8.26 4.47
N ARG A 116 -15.84 -7.99 3.91
CA ARG A 116 -16.67 -8.99 3.22
C ARG A 116 -15.94 -9.64 2.04
N LEU A 117 -15.12 -8.87 1.32
CA LEU A 117 -14.29 -9.37 0.22
C LEU A 117 -13.27 -10.43 0.67
N LEU A 118 -12.92 -10.43 1.95
CA LEU A 118 -11.99 -11.37 2.57
C LEU A 118 -12.71 -12.40 3.45
N LYS A 119 -14.02 -12.61 3.24
CA LYS A 119 -14.84 -13.55 4.01
C LYS A 119 -14.78 -13.28 5.53
N GLY A 120 -14.77 -12.00 5.91
CA GLY A 120 -14.70 -11.60 7.32
C GLY A 120 -13.30 -11.64 7.94
N LYS A 121 -12.24 -11.86 7.14
CA LYS A 121 -10.84 -11.74 7.59
C LYS A 121 -10.27 -10.35 7.32
N SER A 122 -9.27 -9.95 8.10
CA SER A 122 -8.49 -8.73 7.86
C SER A 122 -7.34 -8.99 6.86
N PRO A 123 -6.86 -7.95 6.13
CA PRO A 123 -5.63 -8.09 5.35
C PRO A 123 -4.42 -8.54 6.18
N TYR A 124 -4.32 -8.10 7.43
CA TYR A 124 -3.29 -8.48 8.39
C TYR A 124 -3.29 -9.99 8.63
N GLU A 125 -4.45 -10.57 8.94
CA GLU A 125 -4.60 -12.03 9.12
C GLU A 125 -4.11 -12.84 7.93
N LEU A 126 -4.43 -12.37 6.72
CA LEU A 126 -4.03 -13.07 5.50
C LEU A 126 -2.55 -12.94 5.18
N ILE A 127 -1.89 -11.89 5.68
CA ILE A 127 -0.46 -11.63 5.46
C ILE A 127 0.39 -12.33 6.53
N HIS A 128 -0.01 -12.22 7.80
CA HIS A 128 0.76 -12.69 8.96
C HIS A 128 0.31 -14.06 9.47
N GLY A 129 -0.82 -14.58 9.02
CA GLY A 129 -1.35 -15.88 9.45
C GLY A 129 -1.96 -15.88 10.86
N ALA A 130 -2.07 -14.72 11.51
CA ALA A 130 -2.59 -14.56 12.86
C ALA A 130 -3.52 -13.34 12.96
N PRO A 131 -4.52 -13.36 13.87
CA PRO A 131 -5.37 -12.20 14.13
C PRO A 131 -4.54 -11.01 14.63
N PRO A 132 -4.89 -9.77 14.27
CA PRO A 132 -4.23 -8.60 14.82
C PRO A 132 -4.58 -8.42 16.29
N SER A 133 -3.60 -8.06 17.11
CA SER A 133 -3.87 -7.44 18.43
C SER A 133 -4.33 -5.99 18.23
N TYR A 134 -5.26 -5.58 19.09
CA TYR A 134 -5.81 -4.22 19.15
C TYR A 134 -5.37 -3.46 20.40
N ASP A 135 -4.53 -4.04 21.25
CA ASP A 135 -4.16 -3.48 22.56
C ASP A 135 -3.41 -2.14 22.43
N ASN A 136 -2.73 -1.97 21.30
CA ASN A 136 -1.96 -0.77 20.96
C ASN A 136 -2.80 0.32 20.28
N LEU A 137 -4.10 0.07 20.01
CA LEU A 137 -4.96 1.10 19.44
C LEU A 137 -5.22 2.21 20.45
N ARG A 138 -5.06 3.44 20.00
CA ARG A 138 -5.35 4.67 20.73
C ARG A 138 -6.15 5.59 19.82
N VAL A 139 -6.84 6.55 20.44
CA VAL A 139 -7.45 7.66 19.69
C VAL A 139 -6.33 8.38 18.94
N PHE A 140 -6.56 8.64 17.66
CA PHE A 140 -5.62 9.38 16.82
C PHE A 140 -5.50 10.83 17.29
#